data_AF-A0A933ALI7-F1
#
_entry.id   AF-A0A933ALI7-F1
#
_cell.length_a   1.000
_cell.length_b   1.000
_cell.length_c   1.000
_cell.angle_alpha   90.00
_cell.angle_beta   90.00
_cell.angle_gamma   90.00
#
_symmetry.space_group_name_H-M   'P 1'
#
loop_
_entity.id
_entity.type
_entity.pdbx_description
1 polymer ?
#
loop_
_entity_poly.entity_id
_entity_poly.type
_entity_poly.pdbx_seq_one_letter_code
_entity_poly.pdbx_strand_id
1 'polypeptide(L)' 'RIMRDLDARHPGYGFARHKGYGTAAHTAALNQLGVSEAHRKSYAPIRVLLSQ' A
#
# COMPACT_ATOMS: atom_id res chain seq x y z
N ARG A 1 -2.15 -6.75 15.15
CA ARG A 1 -3.18 -7.67 14.61
C ARG A 1 -3.73 -7.17 13.29
N ILE A 2 -4.41 -6.02 13.27
CA ILE A 2 -5.02 -5.37 12.08
C ILE A 2 -4.16 -5.43 10.81
N MET A 3 -2.88 -5.03 10.88
CA MET A 3 -2.02 -4.98 9.69
C MET A 3 -1.62 -6.35 9.14
N ARG A 4 -1.66 -7.42 9.94
CA ARG A 4 -1.46 -8.79 9.44
C ARG A 4 -2.70 -9.27 8.68
N ASP A 5 -3.88 -8.97 9.21
CA ASP A 5 -5.14 -9.31 8.55
C ASP A 5 -5.33 -8.50 7.26
N LEU A 6 -4.84 -7.25 7.24
CA LEU A 6 -4.81 -6.42 6.04
C LEU A 6 -3.85 -7.00 4.98
N ASP A 7 -2.68 -7.48 5.40
CA ASP A 7 -1.71 -8.13 4.50
C ASP A 7 -2.27 -9.42 3.90
N ALA A 8 -3.01 -10.21 4.68
CA ALA A 8 -3.70 -11.40 4.17
C ALA A 8 -4.77 -11.06 3.12
N ARG A 9 -5.47 -9.92 3.29
CA ARG A 9 -6.48 -9.44 2.31
C ARG A 9 -5.88 -8.76 1.08
N HIS A 10 -4.68 -8.19 1.22
CA HIS A 10 -3.96 -7.51 0.14
C HIS A 10 -2.53 -8.07 0.06
N PRO A 11 -2.37 -9.32 -0.42
CA PRO A 11 -1.07 -9.97 -0.45
C PRO A 11 -0.09 -9.23 -1.36
N GLY A 12 1.19 -9.27 -1.01
CA GLY A 12 2.27 -8.62 -1.77
C GLY A 12 2.56 -7.17 -1.38
N TYR A 13 1.64 -6.48 -0.71
CA TYR A 13 1.87 -5.11 -0.27
C TYR A 13 2.78 -4.97 0.95
N GLY A 14 2.94 -6.02 1.77
CA GLY A 14 3.84 -6.04 2.92
C GLY A 14 3.31 -5.30 4.16
N PHE A 15 2.00 -5.07 4.25
CA PHE A 15 1.35 -4.36 5.36
C PHE A 15 1.69 -4.96 6.72
N ALA A 16 1.84 -6.29 6.81
CA ALA A 16 2.22 -6.96 8.05
C ALA A 16 3.60 -6.49 8.56
N ARG A 17 4.48 -6.02 7.68
CA ARG A 17 5.85 -5.62 8.01
C ARG A 17 5.96 -4.12 8.27
N HIS A 18 5.59 -3.28 7.30
CA HIS A 18 5.78 -1.82 7.38
C HIS A 18 4.48 -1.04 7.72
N LYS A 19 3.36 -1.72 7.98
CA LYS A 19 2.12 -1.09 8.51
C LYS A 19 1.51 0.01 7.63
N GLY A 20 1.83 0.03 6.33
CA GLY A 20 1.38 1.07 5.40
C GLY A 20 2.22 2.36 5.39
N TYR A 21 3.34 2.41 6.14
CA TYR A 21 4.31 3.49 5.96
C TYR A 21 4.99 3.37 4.58
N GLY A 22 5.28 4.53 3.97
CA GLY A 22 5.88 4.68 2.64
C GLY A 22 7.36 4.27 2.59
N THR A 23 7.62 2.99 2.85
CA THR A 23 8.96 2.39 2.71
C THR A 23 9.26 2.07 1.25
N ALA A 24 10.54 1.91 0.90
CA ALA A 24 10.93 1.49 -0.44
C ALA A 24 10.22 0.20 -0.90
N ALA A 25 10.02 -0.76 0.02
CA ALA A 25 9.27 -1.97 -0.26
C ALA A 25 7.80 -1.69 -0.60
N HIS A 26 7.17 -0.73 0.09
CA HIS A 26 5.78 -0.38 -0.18
C HIS A 26 5.63 0.38 -1.51
N THR A 27 6.56 1.28 -1.83
CA THR A 27 6.60 1.95 -3.13
C THR A 27 6.79 0.95 -4.27
N ALA A 28 7.68 -0.04 -4.11
CA ALA A 28 7.85 -1.11 -5.09
C ALA A 28 6.56 -1.92 -5.27
N ALA A 29 5.87 -2.27 -4.19
CA ALA A 29 4.59 -2.97 -4.26
C ALA A 29 3.51 -2.13 -4.95
N LEU A 30 3.42 -0.82 -4.66
CA LEU A 30 2.51 0.09 -5.35
C LEU A 30 2.79 0.17 -6.85
N ASN A 31 4.05 0.19 -7.26
CA ASN A 31 4.43 0.20 -8.68
C ASN A 31 4.10 -1.11 -9.39
N GLN A 32 4.17 -2.25 -8.68
CA GLN A 32 3.91 -3.59 -9.26
C GLN A 32 2.42 -3.97 -9.25
N LEU A 33 1.71 -3.64 -8.17
CA LEU A 33 0.36 -4.11 -7.89
C LEU A 33 -0.70 -3.01 -8.05
N GLY A 34 -0.28 -1.75 -8.21
CA GLY A 34 -1.14 -0.59 -8.26
C GLY A 34 -1.60 -0.10 -6.89
N VAL A 35 -2.58 0.79 -6.87
CA VAL A 35 -3.21 1.30 -5.64
C VAL A 35 -4.39 0.41 -5.28
N SER A 36 -4.34 -0.26 -4.12
CA SER A 36 -5.47 -1.02 -3.57
C SER A 36 -6.48 -0.17 -2.78
N GLU A 37 -7.65 -0.73 -2.49
CA GLU A 37 -8.70 -0.11 -1.66
C GLU A 37 -8.25 0.22 -0.22
N ALA A 38 -7.21 -0.45 0.29
CA ALA A 38 -6.65 -0.17 1.60
C ALA A 38 -5.92 1.19 1.68
N HIS A 39 -5.54 1.76 0.53
CA HIS A 39 -4.77 2.99 0.48
C HIS A 39 -5.67 4.22 0.63
N ARG A 40 -5.17 5.18 1.40
CA ARG A 40 -5.83 6.48 1.58
C ARG A 40 -5.58 7.34 0.34
N LYS A 41 -6.55 7.42 -0.56
CA LYS A 41 -6.46 8.15 -1.83
C LYS A 41 -6.14 9.65 -1.67
N SER A 42 -6.45 10.23 -0.51
CA SER A 42 -6.12 11.63 -0.20
C SER A 42 -4.63 11.87 0.06
N TYR A 43 -3.86 10.82 0.37
CA TYR A 43 -2.43 10.96 0.66
C TYR A 43 -1.69 11.27 -0.63
N ALA A 44 -0.83 12.30 -0.58
CA ALA A 44 -0.12 12.82 -1.74
C ALA A 44 0.51 11.73 -2.65
N PRO A 45 1.28 10.74 -2.13
CA PRO A 45 1.88 9.72 -3.01
C PRO A 45 0.83 8.86 -3.72
N ILE A 46 -0.29 8.57 -3.06
CA ILE A 46 -1.37 7.76 -3.65
C ILE A 46 -2.16 8.57 -4.67
N ARG A 47 -2.44 9.84 -4.37
CA ARG A 47 -3.13 10.74 -5.29
C ARG A 47 -2.37 10.89 -6.60
N VAL A 48 -1.05 11.06 -6.53
CA VAL A 48 -0.18 11.15 -7.71
C VAL A 48 -0.25 9.87 -8.55
N LEU A 49 -0.24 8.70 -7.93
CA LEU A 49 -0.37 7.42 -8.64
C LEU A 49 -1.74 7.23 -9.31
N LEU A 50 -2.80 7.83 -8.76
CA LEU A 50 -4.16 7.74 -9.30
C LEU A 50 -4.49 8.80 -10.36
N SER A 51 -3.71 9.88 -10.43
CA SER A 51 -3.89 10.97 -11.38
C SER A 51 -2.99 10.87 -12.62
N GLN A 52 -2.19 9.81 -12.71
CA GLN A 52 -1.41 9.44 -13.88
C GLN A 52 -2.20 8.45 -14.73
#